data_AF-A0A850YEN1-F1
#
_entry.id   AF-A0A850YEN1-F1
#
_cell.length_a   1.000
_cell.length_b   1.000
_cell.length_c   1.000
_cell.angle_alpha   90.00
_cell.angle_beta   90.00
_cell.angle_gamma   90.00
#
_symmetry.space_group_name_H-M   'P 1'
#
loop_
_entity.id
_entity.type
_entity.pdbx_description
1 polymer ?
#
loop_
_entity_poly.entity_id
_entity_poly.type
_entity_poly.pdbx_seq_one_letter_code
_entity_poly.pdbx_strand_id
1 'polypeptide(L)'
;PQLLLCIFTFAMVPVPEAKDQSKAAKGRRRGLARPPTAPPALAWAPEEPYTSMAEYEHSIQDMVRQLRNGSEPGDTKCQVNLRLWRSNRRSLSPWAYRINHDATRIPADIPEARCLCTGCINPFTMQEDRSMASIPIYSRLPVRRLLCPAQAGHRPSGKKQCHKKYQMVMETIAVGCTCIF
;
A
#
# COMPACT_ATOMS: atom_id res chain seq x y z
N PRO A 1 -9.12 -36.93 59.61
CA PRO A 1 -9.40 -36.11 58.40
C PRO A 1 -8.09 -35.59 57.79
N GLN A 2 -7.58 -36.31 56.79
CA GLN A 2 -6.25 -36.14 56.18
C GLN A 2 -6.24 -34.99 55.15
N LEU A 3 -5.20 -34.14 55.21
CA LEU A 3 -4.83 -33.20 54.16
C LEU A 3 -4.25 -33.98 52.95
N LEU A 4 -4.84 -33.84 51.77
CA LEU A 4 -4.24 -34.27 50.51
C LEU A 4 -3.37 -33.15 49.92
N LEU A 5 -2.05 -33.40 49.91
CA LEU A 5 -1.07 -32.65 49.12
C LEU A 5 -1.02 -33.25 47.71
N CYS A 6 -1.53 -32.51 46.70
CA CYS A 6 -1.40 -32.88 45.30
C CYS A 6 0.00 -32.48 44.79
N ILE A 7 0.90 -33.45 44.65
CA ILE A 7 2.21 -33.27 44.02
C ILE A 7 2.03 -33.43 42.50
N PHE A 8 2.20 -32.36 41.73
CA PHE A 8 2.29 -32.42 40.28
C PHE A 8 3.72 -32.79 39.85
N THR A 9 3.93 -34.05 39.46
CA THR A 9 5.19 -34.50 38.85
C THR A 9 5.21 -34.12 37.37
N PHE A 10 6.09 -33.19 36.99
CA PHE A 10 6.42 -32.91 35.59
C PHE A 10 7.27 -34.07 35.02
N ALA A 11 6.67 -34.89 34.16
CA ALA A 11 7.42 -35.87 33.36
C ALA A 11 8.04 -35.15 32.15
N MET A 12 9.37 -35.02 32.15
CA MET A 12 10.15 -34.57 30.99
C MET A 12 10.19 -35.71 29.97
N VAL A 13 9.52 -35.55 28.83
CA VAL A 13 9.63 -36.46 27.69
C VAL A 13 10.91 -36.13 26.92
N PRO A 14 11.86 -37.08 26.76
CA PRO A 14 13.05 -36.85 25.96
C PRO A 14 12.71 -36.91 24.46
N VAL A 15 13.10 -35.87 23.72
CA VAL A 15 13.03 -35.80 22.25
C VAL A 15 14.18 -36.64 21.67
N PRO A 16 13.92 -37.61 20.77
CA PRO A 16 14.98 -38.37 20.12
C PRO A 16 15.69 -37.55 19.03
N GLU A 17 17.01 -37.49 19.13
CA GLU A 17 17.94 -36.84 18.21
C GLU A 17 17.99 -37.59 16.86
N ALA A 18 17.68 -36.91 15.76
CA ALA A 18 17.73 -37.49 14.42
C ALA A 18 19.20 -37.63 13.96
N LYS A 19 19.65 -38.88 13.82
CA LYS A 19 21.00 -39.27 13.39
C LYS A 19 21.08 -39.33 11.86
N ASP A 20 21.67 -38.33 11.23
CA ASP A 20 21.98 -38.34 9.78
C ASP A 20 23.09 -39.36 9.48
N GLN A 21 22.75 -40.39 8.70
CA GLN A 21 23.69 -41.38 8.20
C GLN A 21 24.15 -41.01 6.79
N SER A 22 25.26 -40.29 6.68
CA SER A 22 25.94 -40.09 5.41
C SER A 22 27.21 -40.95 5.32
N LYS A 23 27.12 -42.06 4.56
CA LYS A 23 28.21 -43.02 4.30
C LYS A 23 29.37 -42.34 3.55
N ALA A 24 30.56 -42.38 4.14
CA ALA A 24 31.81 -41.96 3.49
C ALA A 24 32.36 -43.08 2.58
N ALA A 25 32.45 -42.81 1.28
CA ALA A 25 33.26 -43.57 0.34
C ALA A 25 34.52 -42.76 -0.03
N LYS A 26 35.69 -43.36 0.22
CA LYS A 26 37.01 -42.74 0.10
C LYS A 26 37.49 -42.75 -1.35
N GLY A 27 37.50 -41.59 -2.00
CA GLY A 27 38.05 -41.38 -3.35
C GLY A 27 39.09 -40.26 -3.37
N ARG A 28 40.36 -40.63 -3.57
CA ARG A 28 41.57 -39.79 -3.55
C ARG A 28 41.75 -39.07 -4.89
N ARG A 29 41.65 -37.73 -4.96
CA ARG A 29 42.33 -36.90 -5.99
C ARG A 29 42.77 -35.53 -5.43
N ARG A 30 43.99 -35.14 -5.80
CA ARG A 30 44.74 -33.96 -5.39
C ARG A 30 44.28 -32.70 -6.14
N GLY A 31 44.24 -31.58 -5.43
CA GLY A 31 44.59 -30.24 -5.91
C GLY A 31 43.59 -29.49 -6.79
N LEU A 32 43.04 -28.38 -6.28
CA LEU A 32 43.37 -26.99 -6.67
C LEU A 32 42.53 -26.03 -5.80
N ALA A 33 43.16 -25.00 -5.23
CA ALA A 33 42.53 -24.07 -4.29
C ALA A 33 41.36 -23.31 -4.93
N ARG A 34 40.21 -23.30 -4.27
CA ARG A 34 39.02 -22.50 -4.63
C ARG A 34 39.14 -21.15 -3.91
N PRO A 35 38.95 -19.99 -4.59
CA PRO A 35 39.04 -18.68 -3.94
C PRO A 35 37.88 -18.51 -2.93
N PRO A 36 38.05 -17.65 -1.91
CA PRO A 36 37.04 -17.49 -0.86
C PRO A 36 35.74 -16.97 -1.46
N THR A 37 34.67 -17.73 -1.22
CA THR A 37 33.29 -17.38 -1.54
C THR A 37 32.97 -16.04 -0.89
N ALA A 38 32.67 -15.02 -1.71
CA ALA A 38 32.16 -13.75 -1.21
C ALA A 38 30.88 -14.00 -0.39
N PRO A 39 30.65 -13.26 0.72
CA PRO A 39 29.39 -13.35 1.46
C PRO A 39 28.23 -12.98 0.53
N PRO A 40 27.01 -13.50 0.74
CA PRO A 40 25.86 -13.15 -0.07
C PRO A 40 25.64 -11.65 0.09
N ALA A 41 26.02 -10.89 -0.93
CA ALA A 41 25.60 -9.51 -1.03
C ALA A 41 24.08 -9.54 -1.03
N LEU A 42 23.48 -8.90 -0.03
CA LEU A 42 22.13 -8.37 -0.13
C LEU A 42 22.19 -7.31 -1.23
N ALA A 43 22.31 -7.76 -2.48
CA ALA A 43 22.12 -6.94 -3.65
C ALA A 43 20.64 -6.63 -3.65
N TRP A 44 20.29 -5.48 -3.08
CA TRP A 44 19.09 -4.78 -3.47
C TRP A 44 19.21 -4.68 -4.99
N ALA A 45 18.42 -5.50 -5.70
CA ALA A 45 18.30 -5.38 -7.13
C ALA A 45 18.02 -3.89 -7.40
N PRO A 46 18.66 -3.27 -8.40
CA PRO A 46 18.21 -1.96 -8.86
C PRO A 46 16.71 -2.07 -9.06
N GLU A 47 15.92 -1.19 -8.43
CA GLU A 47 14.48 -1.15 -8.67
C GLU A 47 14.29 -1.17 -10.18
N GLU A 48 13.62 -2.23 -10.67
CA GLU A 48 13.01 -2.24 -12.00
C GLU A 48 12.37 -0.86 -12.17
N PRO A 49 12.73 -0.10 -13.22
CA PRO A 49 12.26 1.27 -13.38
C PRO A 49 10.74 1.24 -13.45
N TYR A 50 10.13 1.53 -12.30
CA TYR A 50 8.78 2.03 -12.10
C TYR A 50 7.91 1.89 -13.35
N THR A 51 7.16 0.79 -13.42
CA THR A 51 5.96 0.54 -14.24
C THR A 51 5.72 1.54 -15.38
N SER A 52 5.71 1.04 -16.62
CA SER A 52 5.41 1.88 -17.79
C SER A 52 4.15 2.73 -17.58
N MET A 53 4.08 3.94 -18.15
CA MET A 53 2.91 4.83 -17.97
C MET A 53 1.57 4.16 -18.31
N ALA A 54 1.59 3.18 -19.23
CA ALA A 54 0.41 2.37 -19.58
C ALA A 54 0.00 1.42 -18.45
N GLU A 55 0.96 0.78 -17.77
CA GLU A 55 0.72 -0.09 -16.63
C GLU A 55 0.20 0.69 -15.42
N TYR A 56 0.78 1.86 -15.15
CA TYR A 56 0.25 2.79 -14.15
C TYR A 56 -1.20 3.19 -14.46
N GLU A 57 -1.49 3.60 -15.70
CA GLU A 57 -2.85 3.98 -16.11
C GLU A 57 -3.83 2.82 -15.95
N HIS A 58 -3.43 1.60 -16.34
CA HIS A 58 -4.23 0.39 -16.16
C HIS A 58 -4.49 0.08 -14.67
N SER A 59 -3.47 0.21 -13.81
CA SER A 59 -3.60 0.00 -12.36
C SER A 59 -4.58 0.98 -11.72
N ILE A 60 -4.49 2.28 -12.07
CA ILE A 60 -5.44 3.30 -11.58
C ILE A 60 -6.86 3.00 -12.07
N GLN A 61 -7.04 2.64 -13.35
CA GLN A 61 -8.35 2.31 -13.89
C GLN A 61 -8.98 1.09 -13.20
N ASP A 62 -8.18 0.07 -12.88
CA ASP A 62 -8.68 -1.10 -12.15
C ASP A 62 -9.13 -0.72 -10.74
N MET A 63 -8.33 0.09 -10.03
CA MET A 63 -8.72 0.60 -8.71
C MET A 63 -10.02 1.41 -8.78
N VAL A 64 -10.17 2.30 -9.76
CA VAL A 64 -11.41 3.07 -9.98
C VAL A 64 -12.60 2.14 -10.24
N ARG A 65 -12.42 1.10 -11.06
CA ARG A 65 -13.46 0.11 -11.35
C ARG A 65 -13.91 -0.62 -10.08
N GLN A 66 -12.96 -1.08 -9.27
CA GLN A 66 -13.26 -1.74 -8.00
C GLN A 66 -14.03 -0.82 -7.04
N LEU A 67 -13.65 0.46 -6.96
CA LEU A 67 -14.33 1.45 -6.11
C LEU A 67 -15.74 1.77 -6.58
N ARG A 68 -15.98 1.84 -7.91
CA ARG A 68 -17.31 2.06 -8.48
C ARG A 68 -18.23 0.85 -8.32
N ASN A 69 -17.67 -0.36 -8.43
CA ASN A 69 -18.42 -1.60 -8.33
C ASN A 69 -18.62 -2.08 -6.88
N GLY A 70 -17.93 -1.47 -5.92
CA GLY A 70 -18.09 -1.78 -4.51
C GLY A 70 -19.51 -1.48 -4.03
N SER A 71 -20.18 -2.48 -3.46
CA SER A 71 -21.49 -2.36 -2.82
C SER A 71 -21.45 -1.68 -1.44
N GLU A 72 -20.24 -1.36 -0.96
CA GLU A 72 -20.06 -0.73 0.34
C GLU A 72 -20.59 0.70 0.28
N PRO A 73 -21.45 1.12 1.23
CA PRO A 73 -21.86 2.51 1.34
C PRO A 73 -20.60 3.38 1.35
N GLY A 74 -20.66 4.54 0.69
CA GLY A 74 -19.62 5.55 0.82
C GLY A 74 -19.49 5.92 2.28
N ASP A 75 -18.65 5.18 2.99
CA ASP A 75 -18.67 5.12 4.44
C ASP A 75 -18.10 6.43 4.95
N THR A 76 -18.99 7.24 5.49
CA THR A 76 -18.71 8.56 6.03
C THR A 76 -18.41 8.47 7.52
N LYS A 77 -18.41 7.27 8.10
CA LYS A 77 -18.32 7.10 9.55
C LYS A 77 -16.88 6.91 10.00
N CYS A 78 -16.50 7.68 11.01
CA CYS A 78 -15.25 7.51 11.74
C CYS A 78 -15.29 6.22 12.57
N GLN A 79 -14.95 5.08 11.94
CA GLN A 79 -14.90 3.76 12.58
C GLN A 79 -13.79 2.88 11.98
N VAL A 80 -13.27 1.99 12.81
CA VAL A 80 -12.30 0.96 12.41
C VAL A 80 -13.01 -0.38 12.35
N ASN A 81 -12.77 -1.14 11.30
CA ASN A 81 -13.25 -2.50 11.17
C ASN A 81 -12.05 -3.46 11.15
N LEU A 82 -11.77 -4.08 12.30
CA LEU A 82 -10.65 -5.01 12.48
C LEU A 82 -10.81 -6.32 11.71
N ARG A 83 -12.03 -6.65 11.25
CA ARG A 83 -12.30 -7.87 10.47
C ARG A 83 -11.97 -7.71 8.98
N LEU A 84 -11.85 -6.47 8.48
CA LEU A 84 -11.53 -6.21 7.08
C LEU A 84 -10.03 -6.18 6.87
N TRP A 85 -9.48 -6.85 5.86
CA TRP A 85 -8.05 -6.78 5.55
C TRP A 85 -7.60 -5.43 4.95
N ARG A 86 -8.53 -4.56 4.56
CA ARG A 86 -8.24 -3.31 3.87
C ARG A 86 -7.61 -2.27 4.80
N SER A 87 -6.43 -1.78 4.44
CA SER A 87 -5.66 -0.80 5.24
C SER A 87 -6.46 0.44 5.60
N ASN A 88 -7.27 0.96 4.66
CA ASN A 88 -8.05 2.18 4.86
C ASN A 88 -9.15 2.06 5.93
N ARG A 89 -9.54 0.83 6.30
CA ARG A 89 -10.53 0.53 7.35
C ARG A 89 -9.93 0.05 8.67
N ARG A 90 -8.65 -0.33 8.66
CA ARG A 90 -7.92 -0.82 9.83
C ARG A 90 -6.98 0.22 10.45
N SER A 91 -6.71 1.31 9.74
CA SER A 91 -5.94 2.43 10.25
C SER A 91 -6.62 3.07 11.47
N LEU A 92 -5.83 3.60 12.41
CA LEU A 92 -6.32 4.49 13.47
C LEU A 92 -6.85 5.81 12.90
N SER A 93 -6.39 6.20 11.71
CA SER A 93 -6.92 7.33 10.94
C SER A 93 -7.59 6.78 9.68
N PRO A 94 -8.79 6.19 9.76
CA PRO A 94 -9.44 5.55 8.63
C PRO A 94 -9.78 6.56 7.52
N TRP A 95 -9.78 6.10 6.28
CA TRP A 95 -10.11 6.92 5.10
C TRP A 95 -11.03 6.19 4.12
N ALA A 96 -11.80 6.98 3.38
CA ALA A 96 -12.51 6.51 2.19
C ALA A 96 -11.89 7.12 0.93
N TYR A 97 -11.99 6.43 -0.19
CA TYR A 97 -11.60 6.98 -1.48
C TYR A 97 -12.78 7.70 -2.12
N ARG A 98 -12.54 8.91 -2.63
CA ARG A 98 -13.43 9.63 -3.53
C ARG A 98 -12.80 9.64 -4.91
N ILE A 99 -13.61 9.46 -5.95
CA ILE A 99 -13.13 9.61 -7.32
C ILE A 99 -12.96 11.11 -7.63
N ASN A 100 -11.71 11.53 -7.82
CA ASN A 100 -11.32 12.83 -8.32
C ASN A 100 -11.35 12.77 -9.86
N HIS A 101 -12.43 13.28 -10.46
CA HIS A 101 -12.64 13.31 -11.91
C HIS A 101 -12.17 14.63 -12.51
N ASP A 102 -11.34 14.56 -13.54
CA ASP A 102 -10.89 15.70 -14.33
C ASP A 102 -10.80 15.34 -15.82
N ALA A 103 -11.72 15.89 -16.63
CA ALA A 103 -11.80 15.62 -18.06
C ALA A 103 -10.59 16.16 -18.87
N THR A 104 -9.75 17.01 -18.27
CA THR A 104 -8.55 17.57 -18.91
C THR A 104 -7.28 16.79 -18.57
N ARG A 105 -7.39 15.68 -17.84
CA ARG A 105 -6.28 14.86 -17.35
C ARG A 105 -6.42 13.41 -17.81
N ILE A 106 -5.30 12.72 -17.98
CA ILE A 106 -5.26 11.26 -18.14
C ILE A 106 -4.30 10.66 -17.09
N PRO A 107 -4.76 9.68 -16.27
CA PRO A 107 -6.14 9.20 -16.18
C PRO A 107 -7.10 10.28 -15.66
N ALA A 108 -8.33 10.30 -16.20
CA ALA A 108 -9.33 11.29 -15.86
C ALA A 108 -9.83 11.09 -14.41
N ASP A 109 -10.05 9.84 -14.03
CA ASP A 109 -10.46 9.43 -12.70
C ASP A 109 -9.26 8.99 -11.89
N ILE A 110 -9.03 9.63 -10.74
CA ILE A 110 -8.01 9.21 -9.76
C ILE A 110 -8.68 9.00 -8.40
N PRO A 111 -8.47 7.85 -7.73
CA PRO A 111 -8.89 7.64 -6.35
C PRO A 111 -8.10 8.54 -5.39
N GLU A 112 -8.80 9.40 -4.67
CA GLU A 112 -8.22 10.33 -3.70
C GLU A 112 -8.77 10.03 -2.31
N ALA A 113 -7.87 9.87 -1.33
CA ALA A 113 -8.21 9.57 0.05
C ALA A 113 -8.84 10.78 0.77
N ARG A 114 -9.86 10.50 1.58
CA ARG A 114 -10.56 11.43 2.47
C ARG A 114 -10.59 10.82 3.86
N CYS A 115 -9.99 11.50 4.84
CA CYS A 115 -10.03 11.03 6.23
C CYS A 115 -11.47 11.05 6.74
N LEU A 116 -11.87 10.00 7.45
CA LEU A 116 -13.21 9.87 8.00
C LEU A 116 -13.35 10.48 9.39
N CYS A 117 -12.22 10.58 10.09
CA CYS A 117 -12.12 11.16 11.41
C CYS A 117 -11.44 12.53 11.34
N THR A 118 -11.77 13.39 12.30
CA THR A 118 -11.01 14.61 12.60
C THR A 118 -9.85 14.30 13.53
N GLY A 119 -10.11 13.51 14.56
CA GLY A 119 -9.11 12.92 15.45
C GLY A 119 -8.66 11.55 14.99
N CYS A 120 -8.12 10.73 15.88
CA CYS A 120 -7.73 9.35 15.59
C CYS A 120 -8.55 8.38 16.41
N ILE A 121 -8.71 7.15 15.93
CA ILE A 121 -9.35 6.10 16.70
C ILE A 121 -8.36 5.57 17.73
N ASN A 122 -8.77 5.58 18.99
CA ASN A 122 -8.01 4.96 20.06
C ASN A 122 -8.20 3.43 19.99
N PRO A 123 -7.11 2.63 19.95
CA PRO A 123 -7.19 1.18 19.75
C PRO A 123 -7.78 0.43 20.96
N PHE A 124 -7.82 1.05 22.15
CA PHE A 124 -8.36 0.42 23.36
C PHE A 124 -9.85 0.71 23.53
N THR A 125 -10.28 1.95 23.25
CA THR A 125 -11.70 2.35 23.42
C THR A 125 -12.51 2.20 22.14
N MET A 126 -11.86 2.11 20.98
CA MET A 126 -12.48 2.13 19.65
C MET A 126 -13.29 3.40 19.37
N GLN A 127 -12.95 4.50 20.05
CA GLN A 127 -13.59 5.81 19.92
C GLN A 127 -12.60 6.82 19.33
N GLU A 128 -13.14 7.88 18.73
CA GLU A 128 -12.34 9.02 18.24
C GLU A 128 -11.76 9.80 19.43
N ASP A 129 -10.44 9.85 19.49
CA ASP A 129 -9.64 10.72 20.33
C ASP A 129 -9.25 11.97 19.54
N ARG A 130 -9.73 13.13 19.99
CA ARG A 130 -9.51 14.44 19.36
C ARG A 130 -8.29 15.19 19.92
N SER A 131 -7.52 14.56 20.82
CA SER A 131 -6.20 15.08 21.20
C SER A 131 -5.14 14.84 20.12
N MET A 132 -5.44 13.96 19.16
CA MET A 132 -4.66 13.68 17.96
C MET A 132 -5.44 14.13 16.72
N ALA A 133 -4.78 14.18 15.56
CA ALA A 133 -5.40 14.56 14.29
C ALA A 133 -5.19 13.50 13.20
N SER A 134 -6.26 13.18 12.47
CA SER A 134 -6.17 12.44 11.21
C SER A 134 -5.88 13.41 10.07
N ILE A 135 -4.70 13.30 9.46
CA ILE A 135 -4.30 14.15 8.33
C ILE A 135 -4.08 13.33 7.06
N PRO A 136 -4.42 13.86 5.87
CA PRO A 136 -4.16 13.19 4.60
C PRO A 136 -2.67 13.11 4.31
N ILE A 137 -2.24 11.97 3.76
CA ILE A 137 -0.89 11.76 3.24
C ILE A 137 -0.94 11.90 1.73
N TYR A 138 -0.01 12.69 1.18
CA TYR A 138 0.04 12.97 -0.25
C TYR A 138 1.18 12.25 -0.95
N SER A 139 0.95 11.85 -2.19
CA SER A 139 1.97 11.33 -3.11
C SER A 139 1.96 12.10 -4.43
N ARG A 140 3.07 12.02 -5.18
CA ARG A 140 3.25 12.67 -6.49
C ARG A 140 2.98 11.64 -7.58
N LEU A 141 1.90 11.80 -8.33
CA LEU A 141 1.47 10.89 -9.38
C LEU A 141 1.72 11.51 -10.77
N PRO A 142 2.28 10.76 -11.74
CA PRO A 142 2.46 11.23 -13.10
C PRO A 142 1.13 11.23 -13.86
N VAL A 143 0.79 12.35 -14.49
CA VAL A 143 -0.45 12.49 -15.27
C VAL A 143 -0.21 13.28 -16.55
N ARG A 144 -1.08 13.07 -17.54
CA ARG A 144 -1.07 13.83 -18.80
C ARG A 144 -2.15 14.91 -18.75
N ARG A 145 -1.75 16.19 -18.74
CA ARG A 145 -2.66 17.35 -18.74
C ARG A 145 -2.82 17.97 -20.11
N LEU A 146 -4.05 18.33 -20.46
CA LEU A 146 -4.37 19.07 -21.68
C LEU A 146 -4.09 20.57 -21.47
N LEU A 147 -3.09 21.11 -22.17
CA LEU A 147 -2.67 22.52 -22.01
C LEU A 147 -3.65 23.55 -22.61
N CYS A 148 -4.52 23.10 -23.51
CA CYS A 148 -5.50 23.93 -24.20
C CYS A 148 -6.84 23.23 -24.33
N PRO A 149 -7.66 23.21 -23.27
CA PRO A 149 -9.05 22.80 -23.39
C PRO A 149 -9.77 23.76 -24.36
N ALA A 150 -10.45 23.21 -25.36
CA ALA A 150 -11.25 24.03 -26.27
C ALA A 150 -12.34 24.71 -25.43
N GLN A 151 -12.33 26.04 -25.36
CA GLN A 151 -13.39 26.80 -24.68
C GLN A 151 -14.73 26.51 -25.36
N ALA A 152 -15.65 25.90 -24.61
CA ALA A 152 -17.04 25.74 -25.02
C ALA A 152 -17.76 27.08 -24.85
N GLY A 153 -17.57 27.99 -25.80
CA GLY A 153 -18.22 29.30 -25.78
C GLY A 153 -17.49 30.31 -26.65
N HIS A 154 -18.19 30.82 -27.67
CA HIS A 154 -17.89 31.98 -28.52
C HIS A 154 -16.40 32.34 -28.73
N ARG A 155 -15.83 31.92 -29.87
CA ARG A 155 -14.55 32.46 -30.36
C ARG A 155 -14.77 33.89 -30.88
N PRO A 156 -14.07 34.92 -30.37
CA PRO A 156 -13.81 36.11 -31.15
C PRO A 156 -12.90 35.69 -32.31
N SER A 157 -13.29 36.06 -33.53
CA SER A 157 -12.49 35.93 -34.74
C SER A 157 -11.04 36.39 -34.50
N GLY A 158 -10.05 35.50 -34.63
CA GLY A 158 -8.63 35.89 -34.68
C GLY A 158 -7.62 35.16 -33.77
N LYS A 159 -8.01 34.27 -32.86
CA LYS A 159 -7.04 33.52 -32.03
C LYS A 159 -6.57 32.22 -32.72
N LYS A 160 -5.24 32.04 -32.80
CA LYS A 160 -4.55 30.84 -33.33
C LYS A 160 -5.19 29.56 -32.77
N GLN A 161 -5.44 28.58 -33.64
CA GLN A 161 -5.97 27.26 -33.28
C GLN A 161 -5.05 26.63 -32.22
N CYS A 162 -5.47 26.59 -30.95
CA CYS A 162 -4.66 25.88 -29.97
C CYS A 162 -4.85 24.37 -30.18
N HIS A 163 -3.78 23.70 -30.60
CA HIS A 163 -3.77 22.26 -30.78
C HIS A 163 -3.87 21.57 -29.42
N LYS A 164 -4.75 20.56 -29.31
CA LYS A 164 -4.86 19.72 -28.12
C LYS A 164 -3.52 19.00 -27.93
N LYS A 165 -2.72 19.46 -26.97
CA LYS A 165 -1.44 18.84 -26.59
C LYS A 165 -1.50 18.40 -25.14
N TYR A 166 -1.19 17.13 -24.91
CA TYR A 166 -1.00 16.58 -23.57
C TYR A 166 0.45 16.76 -23.14
N GLN A 167 0.65 17.17 -21.89
CA GLN A 167 1.96 17.27 -21.25
C GLN A 167 1.99 16.44 -19.98
N MET A 168 3.11 15.74 -19.76
CA MET A 168 3.38 15.04 -18.51
C MET A 168 3.64 16.04 -17.38
N VAL A 169 2.88 15.91 -16.30
CA VAL A 169 2.99 16.73 -15.09
C VAL A 169 2.83 15.83 -13.87
N MET A 170 3.51 16.17 -12.77
CA MET A 170 3.34 15.48 -11.50
C MET A 170 2.26 16.19 -10.66
N GLU A 171 1.21 15.46 -10.29
CA GLU A 171 0.14 15.96 -9.43
C GLU A 171 0.21 15.38 -8.03
N THR A 172 -0.20 16.18 -7.06
CA THR A 172 -0.21 15.79 -5.65
C THR A 172 -1.59 15.26 -5.29
N ILE A 173 -1.69 13.97 -4.93
CA ILE A 173 -2.95 13.30 -4.63
C ILE A 173 -2.87 12.67 -3.24
N ALA A 174 -3.95 12.79 -2.45
CA ALA A 174 -4.04 12.11 -1.17
C ALA A 174 -4.20 10.59 -1.38
N VAL A 175 -3.30 9.78 -0.81
CA VAL A 175 -3.28 8.31 -0.97
C VAL A 175 -3.78 7.55 0.25
N GLY A 176 -3.79 8.22 1.41
CA GLY A 176 -4.29 7.69 2.67
C GLY A 176 -4.36 8.77 3.74
N CYS A 177 -4.56 8.37 4.99
CA CYS A 177 -4.47 9.25 6.16
C CYS A 177 -3.52 8.66 7.20
N THR A 178 -2.90 9.54 7.98
CA THR A 178 -2.08 9.17 9.14
C THR A 178 -2.59 9.87 10.40
N CYS A 179 -2.27 9.29 11.55
CA CYS A 179 -2.54 9.88 12.85
C CYS A 179 -1.30 10.64 13.34
N ILE A 180 -1.48 11.87 13.80
CA ILE A 180 -0.41 12.69 14.40
C ILE A 180 -0.88 13.29 15.73
N PHE A 181 0.06 13.61 16.61
CA PHE A 181 -0.18 14.36 17.85
C PHE A 181 -0.27 15.87 17.55
#